data_AF-A0A7Z9T013-F1
#
_entry.id   AF-A0A7Z9T013-F1
#
_cell.length_a   1.000
_cell.length_b   1.000
_cell.length_c   1.000
_cell.angle_alpha   90.00
_cell.angle_beta   90.00
_cell.angle_gamma   90.00
#
_symmetry.space_group_name_H-M   'P 1'
#
loop_
_entity.id
_entity.type
_entity.pdbx_description
1 polymer ?
#
loop_
_entity_poly.entity_id
_entity_poly.type
_entity_poly.pdbx_seq_one_letter_code
_entity_poly.pdbx_strand_id
1 'polypeptide(L)'
;MALADNRLNTIIVNGVRVFFLVGLILTLAACSATSPPGPQGPAGEPGQSGETGSPGLEGPAGQIGPAGKSIPPELVRELENALKKLNESDKYKSETIVSSTYFIFGSAPPVMGFVLLSNLGNIYTMKNVNPTMVGSEFSLLTQIDTRNDFFALTILPKTDVSKPHFLAVTVSSLHYYSKDLKNWTFQAAIPLAK
;
A
#
# COMPACT_ATOMS: atom_id res chain seq x y z
N MET A 1 -143.95 -51.83 6.69
CA MET A 1 -144.66 -51.10 5.62
C MET A 1 -144.47 -49.62 5.88
N ALA A 2 -143.33 -49.09 5.43
CA ALA A 2 -142.96 -47.68 5.41
C ALA A 2 -142.03 -47.53 4.20
N LEU A 3 -142.61 -47.51 2.99
CA LEU A 3 -141.90 -47.47 1.72
C LEU A 3 -141.53 -46.03 1.30
N ALA A 4 -141.86 -45.04 2.13
CA ALA A 4 -141.72 -43.62 1.79
C ALA A 4 -140.35 -43.03 2.14
N ASP A 5 -139.64 -43.55 3.14
CA ASP A 5 -138.50 -42.83 3.73
C ASP A 5 -137.18 -42.98 2.94
N ASN A 6 -137.05 -44.02 2.12
CA ASN A 6 -135.79 -44.29 1.42
C ASN A 6 -135.59 -43.46 0.12
N ARG A 7 -136.66 -42.81 -0.38
CA ARG A 7 -136.59 -41.92 -1.55
C ARG A 7 -135.82 -40.63 -1.24
N LEU A 8 -135.91 -40.15 0.01
CA LEU A 8 -135.27 -38.91 0.44
C LEU A 8 -133.74 -39.06 0.56
N ASN A 9 -133.26 -40.20 1.08
CA ASN A 9 -131.82 -40.47 1.20
C ASN A 9 -131.12 -40.59 -0.16
N THR A 10 -131.80 -41.06 -1.20
CA THR A 10 -131.20 -41.21 -2.54
C THR A 10 -130.95 -39.85 -3.21
N ILE A 11 -131.81 -38.86 -2.95
CA ILE A 11 -131.68 -37.50 -3.53
C ILE A 11 -130.52 -36.73 -2.88
N ILE A 12 -130.35 -36.86 -1.56
CA ILE A 12 -129.29 -36.17 -0.81
C ILE A 12 -127.90 -36.70 -1.21
N VAL A 13 -127.75 -38.02 -1.37
CA VAL A 13 -126.46 -38.64 -1.74
C VAL A 13 -126.02 -38.26 -3.16
N ASN A 14 -126.97 -38.17 -4.11
CA ASN A 14 -126.66 -37.74 -5.47
C ASN A 14 -126.37 -36.23 -5.57
N GLY A 15 -127.04 -35.39 -4.77
CA GLY A 15 -126.75 -33.95 -4.70
C GLY A 15 -125.33 -33.65 -4.19
N VAL A 16 -124.88 -34.36 -3.15
CA VAL A 16 -123.52 -34.19 -2.59
C VAL A 16 -122.44 -34.65 -3.57
N ARG A 17 -122.67 -35.74 -4.34
CA ARG A 17 -121.73 -36.21 -5.36
C ARG A 17 -121.55 -35.23 -6.53
N VAL A 18 -122.63 -34.59 -6.98
CA VAL A 18 -122.56 -33.59 -8.06
C VAL A 18 -121.85 -32.32 -7.58
N PHE A 19 -122.08 -31.91 -6.33
CA PHE A 19 -121.40 -30.73 -5.76
C PHE A 19 -119.89 -30.95 -5.58
N PHE A 20 -119.46 -32.16 -5.19
CA PHE A 20 -118.04 -32.52 -5.14
C PHE A 20 -117.38 -32.60 -6.52
N LEU A 21 -118.09 -33.09 -7.55
CA LEU A 21 -117.57 -33.17 -8.91
C LEU A 21 -117.43 -31.79 -9.58
N VAL A 22 -118.36 -30.86 -9.34
CA VAL A 22 -118.26 -29.49 -9.87
C VAL A 22 -117.20 -28.67 -9.11
N GLY A 23 -117.03 -28.89 -7.80
CA GLY A 23 -115.98 -28.25 -7.01
C GLY A 23 -114.56 -28.68 -7.41
N LEU A 24 -114.38 -29.93 -7.85
CA LEU A 24 -113.07 -30.45 -8.27
C LEU A 24 -112.60 -29.87 -9.62
N ILE A 25 -113.54 -29.54 -10.52
CA ILE A 25 -113.23 -29.01 -11.87
C ILE A 25 -112.82 -27.52 -11.83
N LEU A 26 -113.14 -26.79 -10.77
CA LEU A 26 -112.89 -25.34 -10.64
C LEU A 26 -111.55 -24.95 -9.97
N THR A 27 -110.70 -25.92 -9.61
CA THR A 27 -109.39 -25.64 -8.96
C THR A 27 -108.19 -25.66 -9.92
N LEU A 28 -108.39 -25.94 -11.21
CA LEU A 28 -107.30 -26.09 -12.20
C LEU A 28 -107.04 -24.85 -13.07
N ALA A 29 -107.61 -23.70 -12.77
CA ALA A 29 -107.45 -22.47 -13.57
C ALA A 29 -106.98 -21.28 -12.73
N ALA A 30 -105.72 -21.31 -12.27
CA ALA A 30 -105.04 -20.10 -11.80
C ALA A 30 -103.50 -20.22 -11.93
N CYS A 31 -102.91 -19.19 -12.55
CA CYS A 31 -101.50 -18.78 -12.51
C CYS A 31 -100.48 -19.34 -13.54
N SER A 32 -100.50 -18.71 -14.72
CA SER A 32 -99.41 -17.95 -15.37
C SER A 32 -97.91 -18.17 -15.02
N ALA A 33 -97.13 -18.34 -16.10
CA ALA A 33 -95.83 -17.75 -16.41
C ALA A 33 -94.55 -18.21 -15.67
N THR A 34 -93.66 -18.94 -16.37
CA THR A 34 -92.27 -18.53 -16.71
C THR A 34 -91.57 -19.63 -17.52
N SER A 35 -90.96 -19.28 -18.65
CA SER A 35 -90.02 -20.15 -19.38
C SER A 35 -88.72 -20.31 -18.57
N PRO A 36 -88.04 -21.47 -18.61
CA PRO A 36 -86.74 -21.62 -17.97
C PRO A 36 -85.69 -20.72 -18.68
N PRO A 37 -84.82 -20.02 -17.95
CA PRO A 37 -83.65 -19.36 -18.53
C PRO A 37 -82.77 -20.37 -19.27
N GLY A 38 -82.22 -19.99 -20.42
CA GLY A 38 -81.25 -20.82 -21.15
C GLY A 38 -79.99 -21.11 -20.31
N PRO A 39 -79.19 -22.14 -20.66
CA PRO A 39 -77.98 -22.49 -19.93
C PRO A 39 -77.05 -21.27 -19.82
N GLN A 40 -76.47 -21.08 -18.64
CA GLN A 40 -75.51 -20.00 -18.39
C GLN A 40 -74.29 -20.17 -19.31
N GLY A 41 -73.95 -19.11 -20.05
CA GLY A 41 -72.79 -19.12 -20.96
C GLY A 41 -71.48 -19.41 -20.23
N PRO A 42 -70.43 -19.89 -20.94
CA PRO A 42 -69.14 -20.21 -20.34
C PRO A 42 -68.57 -18.99 -19.59
N ALA A 43 -67.85 -19.26 -18.49
CA ALA A 43 -67.16 -18.21 -17.75
C ALA A 43 -66.19 -17.45 -18.68
N GLY A 44 -66.21 -16.12 -18.62
CA GLY A 44 -65.30 -15.29 -19.41
C GLY A 44 -63.84 -15.60 -19.12
N GLU A 45 -62.97 -15.47 -20.12
CA GLU A 45 -61.54 -15.71 -19.97
C GLU A 45 -60.94 -14.84 -18.84
N PRO A 46 -59.96 -15.36 -18.06
CA PRO A 46 -59.25 -14.55 -17.08
C PRO A 46 -58.67 -13.28 -17.72
N GLY A 47 -58.83 -12.14 -17.06
CA GLY A 47 -58.26 -10.88 -17.53
C GLY A 47 -56.75 -10.99 -17.72
N GLN A 48 -56.21 -10.32 -18.75
CA GLN A 48 -54.78 -10.34 -19.04
C GLN A 48 -53.96 -9.87 -17.83
N SER A 49 -52.84 -10.53 -17.58
CA SER A 49 -51.90 -10.15 -16.51
C SER A 49 -51.39 -8.73 -16.76
N GLY A 50 -51.39 -7.89 -15.72
CA GLY A 50 -50.93 -6.51 -15.82
C GLY A 50 -49.47 -6.42 -16.28
N GLU A 51 -49.14 -5.36 -17.01
CA GLU A 51 -47.78 -5.13 -17.50
C GLU A 51 -46.78 -4.99 -16.34
N THR A 52 -45.56 -5.50 -16.55
CA THR A 52 -44.47 -5.37 -15.57
C THR A 52 -44.02 -3.92 -15.50
N GLY A 53 -43.92 -3.37 -14.28
CA GLY A 53 -43.51 -1.98 -14.07
C GLY A 53 -42.13 -1.67 -14.65
N SER A 54 -41.93 -0.43 -15.11
CA SER A 54 -40.66 0.02 -15.67
C SER A 54 -39.50 -0.06 -14.66
N PRO A 55 -38.26 -0.34 -15.10
CA PRO A 55 -37.08 -0.29 -14.23
C PRO A 55 -36.94 1.06 -13.52
N GLY A 56 -36.43 1.04 -12.29
CA GLY A 56 -36.15 2.25 -11.52
C GLY A 56 -35.08 3.12 -12.19
N LEU A 57 -35.13 4.43 -11.95
CA LEU A 57 -34.13 5.37 -12.44
C LEU A 57 -32.76 5.11 -11.80
N GLU A 58 -31.69 5.35 -12.56
CA GLU A 58 -30.32 5.28 -12.07
C GLU A 58 -30.09 6.32 -10.96
N GLY A 59 -29.32 5.94 -9.93
CA GLY A 59 -29.00 6.83 -8.81
C GLY A 59 -28.11 8.01 -9.23
N PRO A 60 -28.12 9.13 -8.47
CA PRO A 60 -27.27 10.27 -8.78
C PRO A 60 -25.78 9.92 -8.61
N ALA A 61 -24.92 10.57 -9.39
CA ALA A 61 -23.47 10.46 -9.25
C ALA A 61 -23.01 10.88 -7.83
N GLY A 62 -21.99 10.18 -7.32
CA GLY A 62 -21.38 10.50 -6.02
C GLY A 62 -20.76 11.89 -6.00
N GLN A 63 -20.69 12.51 -4.82
CA GLN A 63 -20.08 13.82 -4.64
C GLN A 63 -18.56 13.77 -4.90
N ILE A 64 -18.02 14.82 -5.51
CA ILE A 64 -16.57 15.00 -5.66
C ILE A 64 -15.93 15.11 -4.27
N GLY A 65 -14.84 14.37 -4.05
CA GLY A 65 -14.10 14.43 -2.79
C GLY A 65 -13.48 15.80 -2.51
N PRO A 66 -13.16 16.12 -1.25
CA PRO A 66 -12.55 17.40 -0.91
C PRO A 66 -11.17 17.57 -1.55
N ALA A 67 -10.79 18.83 -1.81
CA ALA A 67 -9.44 19.15 -2.25
C ALA A 67 -8.39 18.72 -1.21
N GLY A 68 -7.25 18.22 -1.67
CA GLY A 68 -6.12 17.88 -0.81
C GLY A 68 -5.56 19.11 -0.09
N LYS A 69 -5.06 18.94 1.14
CA LYS A 69 -4.40 20.02 1.88
C LYS A 69 -2.97 20.22 1.37
N SER A 70 -2.61 21.45 1.07
CA SER A 70 -1.21 21.82 0.76
C SER A 70 -0.33 21.74 2.00
N ILE A 71 0.95 21.47 1.78
CA ILE A 71 1.98 21.40 2.82
C ILE A 71 2.20 22.82 3.40
N PRO A 72 2.34 22.99 4.73
CA PRO A 72 2.65 24.29 5.30
C PRO A 72 3.99 24.83 4.78
N PRO A 73 4.08 26.12 4.38
CA PRO A 73 5.35 26.72 3.94
C PRO A 73 6.45 26.63 4.99
N GLU A 74 6.06 26.62 6.27
CA GLU A 74 6.97 26.47 7.40
C GLU A 74 7.71 25.14 7.39
N LEU A 75 7.02 24.04 7.08
CA LEU A 75 7.63 22.71 7.01
C LEU A 75 8.63 22.61 5.86
N VAL A 76 8.33 23.26 4.73
CA VAL A 76 9.25 23.35 3.58
C VAL A 76 10.51 24.12 3.98
N ARG A 77 10.35 25.25 4.68
CA ARG A 77 11.46 26.07 5.18
C ARG A 77 12.31 25.33 6.21
N GLU A 78 11.69 24.57 7.13
CA GLU A 78 12.41 23.73 8.09
C GLU A 78 13.22 22.64 7.39
N LEU A 79 12.64 21.98 6.39
CA LEU A 79 13.31 20.97 5.58
C LEU A 79 14.51 21.56 4.81
N GLU A 80 14.34 22.71 4.16
CA GLU A 80 15.44 23.41 3.47
C GLU A 80 16.58 23.77 4.42
N ASN A 81 16.25 24.25 5.62
CA ASN A 81 17.24 24.56 6.66
C ASN A 81 17.96 23.30 7.16
N ALA A 82 17.25 22.19 7.34
CA ALA A 82 17.85 20.92 7.73
C ALA A 82 18.82 20.41 6.64
N LEU A 83 18.41 20.46 5.37
CA LEU A 83 19.25 20.08 4.23
C LEU A 83 20.49 20.98 4.11
N LYS A 84 20.32 22.30 4.33
CA LYS A 84 21.44 23.24 4.34
C LYS A 84 22.45 22.92 5.45
N LYS A 85 21.99 22.60 6.66
CA LYS A 85 22.87 22.19 7.78
C LYS A 85 23.62 20.89 7.51
N LEU A 86 22.99 19.93 6.83
CA LEU A 86 23.67 18.69 6.41
C LEU A 86 24.75 18.98 5.35
N ASN A 87 24.45 19.80 4.36
CA ASN A 87 25.43 20.20 3.35
C ASN A 87 26.57 21.05 3.93
N GLU A 88 26.30 21.88 4.94
CA GLU A 88 27.33 22.61 5.69
C GLU A 88 28.14 21.65 6.58
N SER A 89 27.56 20.59 7.14
CA SER A 89 28.28 19.55 7.87
C SER A 89 29.32 18.84 6.99
N ASP A 90 29.02 18.60 5.72
CA ASP A 90 29.99 18.04 4.75
C ASP A 90 31.13 19.02 4.42
N LYS A 91 30.86 20.34 4.51
CA LYS A 91 31.85 21.41 4.37
C LYS A 91 32.83 21.48 5.57
N TYR A 92 32.52 20.82 6.69
CA TYR A 92 33.38 20.70 7.88
C TYR A 92 34.00 19.30 8.04
N LYS A 93 34.23 18.57 6.95
CA LYS A 93 35.33 17.59 6.91
C LYS A 93 36.68 18.32 6.95
N SER A 94 36.88 19.16 7.97
CA SER A 94 38.13 19.85 8.20
C SER A 94 39.21 18.79 8.30
N GLU A 95 40.25 18.98 7.51
CA GLU A 95 41.37 18.07 7.50
C GLU A 95 42.06 18.10 8.86
N THR A 96 42.30 16.92 9.43
CA THR A 96 42.98 16.74 10.72
C THR A 96 44.08 15.71 10.56
N ILE A 97 45.20 15.92 11.25
CA ILE A 97 46.29 14.95 11.28
C ILE A 97 45.91 13.82 12.24
N VAL A 98 45.86 12.59 11.73
CA VAL A 98 45.46 11.39 12.49
C VAL A 98 46.63 10.46 12.80
N SER A 99 47.74 10.58 12.06
CA SER A 99 48.94 9.77 12.29
C SER A 99 50.19 10.53 11.89
N SER A 100 51.27 10.28 12.61
CA SER A 100 52.61 10.81 12.31
C SER A 100 53.65 9.71 12.51
N THR A 101 54.71 9.72 11.70
CA THR A 101 55.83 8.78 11.81
C THR A 101 57.06 9.34 11.10
N TYR A 102 58.20 8.67 11.21
CA TYR A 102 59.44 9.06 10.56
C TYR A 102 59.85 8.04 9.49
N PHE A 103 60.70 8.46 8.55
CA PHE A 103 61.32 7.57 7.58
C PHE A 103 62.82 7.80 7.48
N ILE A 104 63.52 6.73 7.11
CA ILE A 104 64.96 6.71 6.82
C ILE A 104 65.13 5.83 5.58
N PHE A 105 65.58 6.41 4.46
CA PHE A 105 65.76 5.71 3.19
C PHE A 105 67.17 5.88 2.63
N GLY A 106 67.65 4.88 1.90
CA GLY A 106 68.95 4.91 1.23
C GLY A 106 70.12 4.57 2.17
N SER A 107 71.33 4.60 1.60
CA SER A 107 72.58 4.30 2.30
C SER A 107 73.52 5.51 2.16
N ALA A 108 74.15 5.91 3.26
CA ALA A 108 75.23 6.89 3.42
C ALA A 108 75.35 8.04 2.37
N PRO A 109 74.85 9.26 2.66
CA PRO A 109 73.97 9.60 3.78
C PRO A 109 72.51 9.19 3.49
N PRO A 110 71.78 8.65 4.48
CA PRO A 110 70.37 8.34 4.31
C PRO A 110 69.53 9.61 4.19
N VAL A 111 68.45 9.54 3.41
CA VAL A 111 67.39 10.54 3.37
C VAL A 111 66.44 10.28 4.53
N MET A 112 66.32 11.26 5.42
CA MET A 112 65.48 11.16 6.62
C MET A 112 64.38 12.22 6.60
N GLY A 113 63.30 11.96 7.33
CA GLY A 113 62.23 12.92 7.46
C GLY A 113 61.04 12.37 8.22
N PHE A 114 59.95 13.11 8.16
CA PHE A 114 58.69 12.81 8.82
C PHE A 114 57.56 12.72 7.80
N VAL A 115 56.59 11.87 8.09
CA VAL A 115 55.34 11.70 7.35
C VAL A 115 54.17 11.97 8.28
N LEU A 116 53.20 12.74 7.80
CA LEU A 116 51.89 12.90 8.44
C LEU A 116 50.83 12.31 7.52
N LEU A 117 49.81 11.69 8.12
CA LEU A 117 48.59 11.26 7.46
C LEU A 117 47.42 12.07 8.04
N SER A 118 46.58 12.60 7.17
CA SER A 118 45.30 13.19 7.58
C SER A 118 44.14 12.21 7.50
N ASN A 119 43.03 12.52 8.15
CA ASN A 119 41.80 11.75 8.05
C ASN A 119 41.27 11.66 6.60
N LEU A 120 41.60 12.64 5.75
CA LEU A 120 41.23 12.70 4.33
C LEU A 120 42.18 11.91 3.42
N GLY A 121 43.11 11.14 3.99
CA GLY A 121 44.05 10.33 3.23
C GLY A 121 45.20 11.14 2.61
N ASN A 122 45.34 12.42 2.93
CA ASN A 122 46.48 13.21 2.45
C ASN A 122 47.73 12.81 3.22
N ILE A 123 48.82 12.66 2.48
CA ILE A 123 50.14 12.36 2.99
C ILE A 123 51.00 13.61 2.86
N TYR A 124 51.49 14.11 3.99
CA TYR A 124 52.43 15.21 4.03
C TYR A 124 53.81 14.72 4.40
N THR A 125 54.85 15.27 3.79
CA THR A 125 56.22 14.92 4.12
C THR A 125 57.07 16.16 4.39
N MET A 126 57.97 16.02 5.36
CA MET A 126 59.04 16.97 5.64
C MET A 126 60.36 16.20 5.62
N LYS A 127 61.31 16.64 4.80
CA LYS A 127 62.65 16.04 4.73
C LYS A 127 63.62 16.81 5.60
N ASN A 128 64.54 16.10 6.23
CA ASN A 128 65.69 16.72 6.88
C ASN A 128 66.59 17.38 5.83
N VAL A 129 67.16 18.53 6.17
CA VAL A 129 68.14 19.23 5.34
C VAL A 129 69.41 18.38 5.22
N ASN A 130 69.82 17.77 6.32
CA ASN A 130 70.94 16.84 6.42
C ASN A 130 70.75 15.91 7.63
N PRO A 131 71.63 14.91 7.86
CA PRO A 131 71.41 13.95 8.94
C PRO A 131 71.29 14.50 10.36
N THR A 132 71.78 15.72 10.60
CA THR A 132 71.76 16.38 11.90
C THR A 132 70.79 17.57 11.97
N MET A 133 70.12 17.92 10.87
CA MET A 133 69.28 19.11 10.77
C MET A 133 67.93 18.77 10.14
N VAL A 134 66.87 18.92 10.94
CA VAL A 134 65.48 18.69 10.52
C VAL A 134 65.03 19.83 9.59
N GLY A 135 64.14 19.51 8.64
CA GLY A 135 63.47 20.53 7.81
C GLY A 135 62.49 21.38 8.62
N SER A 136 61.93 22.41 7.99
CA SER A 136 61.02 23.35 8.66
C SER A 136 59.56 23.24 8.22
N GLU A 137 59.27 22.62 7.08
CA GLU A 137 57.95 22.65 6.46
C GLU A 137 57.52 21.29 5.92
N PHE A 138 56.23 20.99 6.11
CA PHE A 138 55.56 19.86 5.49
C PHE A 138 54.96 20.27 4.14
N SER A 139 55.07 19.37 3.16
CA SER A 139 54.45 19.53 1.85
C SER A 139 53.56 18.33 1.53
N LEU A 140 52.43 18.58 0.88
CA LEU A 140 51.55 17.53 0.38
C LEU A 140 52.31 16.68 -0.65
N LEU A 141 52.38 15.37 -0.40
CA LEU A 141 53.02 14.40 -1.28
C LEU A 141 52.02 13.73 -2.22
N THR A 142 50.93 13.21 -1.66
CA THR A 142 49.90 12.46 -2.38
C THR A 142 48.63 12.35 -1.53
N GLN A 143 47.56 11.84 -2.12
CA GLN A 143 46.35 11.39 -1.42
C GLN A 143 46.17 9.89 -1.66
N ILE A 144 45.92 9.11 -0.61
CA ILE A 144 45.79 7.65 -0.69
C ILE A 144 44.51 7.26 -1.46
N ASP A 145 43.39 7.87 -1.09
CA ASP A 145 42.05 7.67 -1.65
C ASP A 145 41.19 8.90 -1.29
N THR A 146 40.03 9.04 -1.93
CA THR A 146 38.96 10.00 -1.67
C THR A 146 38.20 9.79 -0.34
N ARG A 147 38.56 8.75 0.42
CA ARG A 147 37.97 8.46 1.72
C ARG A 147 38.38 9.47 2.77
N ASN A 148 37.57 9.58 3.82
CA ASN A 148 37.70 10.57 4.89
C ASN A 148 37.77 9.94 6.30
N ASP A 149 38.04 8.64 6.38
CA ASP A 149 38.06 7.84 7.60
C ASP A 149 39.41 7.16 7.84
N PHE A 150 40.50 7.68 7.27
CA PHE A 150 41.85 7.19 7.58
C PHE A 150 42.18 7.48 9.05
N PHE A 151 42.88 6.56 9.73
CA PHE A 151 43.25 6.76 11.14
C PHE A 151 44.64 6.27 11.54
N ALA A 152 45.32 5.46 10.72
CA ALA A 152 46.69 5.04 11.03
C ALA A 152 47.54 4.84 9.77
N LEU A 153 48.83 5.18 9.90
CA LEU A 153 49.87 4.96 8.91
C LEU A 153 51.04 4.25 9.60
N THR A 154 51.54 3.19 8.99
CA THR A 154 52.73 2.46 9.46
C THR A 154 53.72 2.29 8.31
N ILE A 155 55.01 2.42 8.64
CA ILE A 155 56.12 2.19 7.73
C ILE A 155 56.85 0.94 8.19
N LEU A 156 56.87 -0.08 7.34
CA LEU A 156 57.82 -1.18 7.45
C LEU A 156 59.12 -0.72 6.78
N PRO A 157 60.20 -0.48 7.56
CA PRO A 157 61.43 0.09 7.02
C PRO A 157 62.10 -0.83 6.01
N LYS A 158 62.94 -0.23 5.17
CA LYS A 158 63.82 -0.95 4.25
C LYS A 158 64.74 -1.90 5.03
N THR A 159 64.99 -3.08 4.48
CA THR A 159 66.07 -3.99 4.92
C THR A 159 67.06 -4.22 3.78
N ASP A 160 68.13 -4.97 4.01
CA ASP A 160 69.07 -5.34 2.95
C ASP A 160 68.43 -6.16 1.83
N VAL A 161 67.33 -6.85 2.14
CA VAL A 161 66.61 -7.75 1.22
C VAL A 161 65.26 -7.22 0.77
N SER A 162 64.78 -6.09 1.32
CA SER A 162 63.45 -5.56 1.01
C SER A 162 63.40 -4.04 0.90
N LYS A 163 62.56 -3.56 -0.03
CA LYS A 163 62.15 -2.16 -0.11
C LYS A 163 61.26 -1.79 1.08
N PRO A 164 61.19 -0.50 1.47
CA PRO A 164 60.23 -0.08 2.48
C PRO A 164 58.80 -0.30 1.99
N HIS A 165 57.91 -0.59 2.92
CA HIS A 165 56.49 -0.78 2.64
C HIS A 165 55.64 0.06 3.58
N PHE A 166 54.51 0.52 3.07
CA PHE A 166 53.65 1.46 3.78
C PHE A 166 52.25 0.85 3.87
N LEU A 167 51.68 0.90 5.06
CA LEU A 167 50.34 0.42 5.35
C LEU A 167 49.54 1.58 5.90
N ALA A 168 48.40 1.88 5.27
CA ALA A 168 47.42 2.79 5.81
C ALA A 168 46.10 2.06 6.01
N VAL A 169 45.39 2.38 7.09
CA VAL A 169 44.12 1.75 7.44
C VAL A 169 43.05 2.79 7.75
N THR A 170 41.81 2.43 7.46
CA THR A 170 40.63 3.26 7.71
C THR A 170 39.79 2.71 8.85
N VAL A 171 39.00 3.56 9.50
CA VAL A 171 38.06 3.17 10.57
C VAL A 171 37.05 2.14 10.05
N SER A 172 36.67 2.24 8.77
CA SER A 172 35.85 1.22 8.08
C SER A 172 36.61 -0.08 7.75
N SER A 173 37.76 -0.31 8.39
CA SER A 173 38.54 -1.54 8.29
C SER A 173 39.13 -1.79 6.89
N LEU A 174 39.25 -0.79 6.04
CA LEU A 174 39.93 -0.94 4.75
C LEU A 174 41.43 -0.73 4.92
N HIS A 175 42.24 -1.45 4.16
CA HIS A 175 43.68 -1.24 4.16
C HIS A 175 44.26 -1.02 2.76
N TYR A 176 45.28 -0.18 2.73
CA TYR A 176 45.97 0.29 1.54
C TYR A 176 47.46 0.06 1.70
N TYR A 177 48.09 -0.23 0.57
CA TYR A 177 49.51 -0.51 0.52
C TYR A 177 50.24 0.40 -0.46
N SER A 178 51.45 0.78 -0.10
CA SER A 178 52.39 1.44 -1.01
C SER A 178 53.80 0.87 -0.85
N LYS A 179 54.59 0.97 -1.92
CA LYS A 179 56.03 0.64 -1.95
C LYS A 179 56.92 1.88 -1.98
N ASP A 180 56.34 3.06 -2.14
CA ASP A 180 57.08 4.31 -2.40
C ASP A 180 56.45 5.56 -1.75
N LEU A 181 55.42 5.38 -0.91
CA LEU A 181 54.64 6.41 -0.23
C LEU A 181 53.81 7.32 -1.17
N LYS A 182 53.95 7.18 -2.49
CA LYS A 182 53.30 8.03 -3.50
C LYS A 182 52.13 7.31 -4.17
N ASN A 183 52.37 6.07 -4.58
CA ASN A 183 51.43 5.24 -5.30
C ASN A 183 50.81 4.24 -4.31
N TRP A 184 49.49 4.35 -4.14
CA TRP A 184 48.74 3.54 -3.19
C TRP A 184 47.77 2.62 -3.90
N THR A 185 47.53 1.46 -3.32
CA THR A 185 46.61 0.46 -3.86
C THR A 185 45.76 -0.10 -2.73
N PHE A 186 44.44 -0.01 -2.89
CA PHE A 186 43.49 -0.71 -2.03
C PHE A 186 43.76 -2.22 -2.08
N GLN A 187 43.76 -2.87 -0.92
CA GLN A 187 44.00 -4.31 -0.82
C GLN A 187 42.70 -5.07 -0.54
N ALA A 188 42.18 -4.95 0.68
CA ALA A 188 40.94 -5.58 1.10
C ALA A 188 40.36 -4.93 2.36
N ALA A 189 39.16 -5.36 2.75
CA ALA A 189 38.64 -5.12 4.09
C ALA A 189 39.26 -6.11 5.09
N ILE A 190 39.64 -5.61 6.27
CA ILE A 190 40.11 -6.39 7.40
C ILE A 190 38.88 -7.08 8.02
N PRO A 191 38.87 -8.42 8.18
CA PRO A 191 37.74 -9.14 8.73
C PRO A 191 37.70 -8.98 10.27
N LEU A 192 37.12 -7.89 10.75
CA LEU A 192 36.91 -7.68 12.18
C LEU A 192 35.75 -8.54 12.70
N ALA A 193 35.92 -9.09 13.91
CA ALA A 193 34.81 -9.72 14.63
C ALA A 193 33.77 -8.66 15.00
N LYS A 194 32.49 -9.03 14.92
CA LYS A 194 31.37 -8.18 15.34
C LYS A 194 31.12 -8.27 16.84
#